data_AF-C9J2A1-F1
#
_entry.id   AF-C9J2A1-F1
#
_cell.length_a   1.000
_cell.length_b   1.000
_cell.length_c   1.000
_cell.angle_alpha   90.00
_cell.angle_beta   90.00
_cell.angle_gamma   90.00
#
_symmetry.space_group_name_H-M   'P 1'
#
loop_
_entity.id
_entity.type
_entity.pdbx_description
1 polymer ?
#
loop_
_entity_poly.entity_id
_entity_poly.type
_entity_poly.pdbx_seq_one_letter_code
_entity_poly.pdbx_strand_id
1 'polypeptide(L)'
;MPNSVLWAVDLFGRVYTLSTAGQYWEMCKDSQLEFKRVSATTQCCWGIACDNQVYVYVCASDVPIRRREEAYENQAWVQGRLCVPGPQRWNPMGGFCEK
;
A
#
# COMPACT_ATOMS: atom_id res chain seq x y z
N MET A 1 19.47 -2.56 20.77
CA MET A 1 18.58 -1.82 19.85
C MET A 1 17.22 -2.51 19.90
N PRO A 2 16.09 -1.80 19.86
CA PRO A 2 14.79 -2.47 19.72
C PRO A 2 14.83 -3.34 18.46
N ASN A 3 14.35 -4.57 18.55
CA ASN A 3 14.35 -5.51 17.43
C ASN A 3 13.45 -4.95 16.33
N SER A 4 14.05 -4.40 15.27
CA SER A 4 13.34 -3.99 14.07
C SER A 4 13.43 -5.10 13.02
N VAL A 5 12.55 -5.02 12.02
CA VAL A 5 12.45 -6.04 10.97
C VAL A 5 12.59 -5.34 9.62
N LEU A 6 13.50 -5.85 8.81
CA LEU A 6 13.64 -5.48 7.40
C LEU A 6 12.68 -6.33 6.56
N TRP A 7 12.10 -5.73 5.53
CA TRP A 7 11.15 -6.37 4.62
C TRP A 7 11.69 -6.33 3.21
N ALA A 8 11.55 -7.43 2.48
CA ALA A 8 11.97 -7.53 1.08
C ALA A 8 11.02 -8.42 0.29
N VAL A 9 11.06 -8.26 -1.03
CA VAL A 9 10.33 -9.08 -2.00
C VAL A 9 11.32 -9.60 -3.04
N ASP A 10 11.17 -10.86 -3.42
CA ASP A 10 11.99 -11.48 -4.47
C ASP A 10 11.36 -11.38 -5.87
N LEU A 11 12.04 -11.93 -6.87
CA LEU A 11 11.60 -11.95 -8.27
C LEU A 11 10.29 -12.71 -8.50
N PHE A 12 9.89 -13.60 -7.59
CA PHE A 12 8.65 -14.37 -7.65
C PHE A 12 7.53 -13.74 -6.82
N GLY A 13 7.77 -12.55 -6.26
CA GLY A 13 6.81 -11.83 -5.44
C GLY A 13 6.66 -12.37 -4.01
N ARG A 14 7.57 -13.24 -3.55
CA ARG A 14 7.53 -13.77 -2.18
C ARG A 14 8.09 -12.74 -1.21
N VAL A 15 7.41 -12.56 -0.08
CA VAL A 15 7.80 -11.62 0.96
C VAL A 15 8.71 -12.30 1.98
N TYR A 16 9.82 -11.63 2.31
CA TYR A 16 10.77 -12.06 3.32
C TYR A 16 10.96 -10.99 4.38
N THR A 17 11.23 -11.45 5.59
CA THR A 17 11.54 -10.61 6.75
C THR A 17 12.91 -10.98 7.31
N LEU A 18 13.67 -9.98 7.76
CA LEU A 18 14.93 -10.18 8.46
C LEU A 18 14.90 -9.36 9.74
N SER A 19 14.87 -10.05 10.88
CA SER A 19 15.07 -9.41 12.18
C SER A 19 16.48 -8.83 12.26
N THR A 20 16.64 -7.62 12.80
CA THR A 20 17.96 -7.04 13.03
C THR A 20 18.80 -7.80 14.06
N ALA A 21 18.18 -8.68 14.85
CA ALA A 21 18.88 -9.62 15.73
C ALA A 21 19.11 -10.99 15.07
N GLY A 22 18.50 -11.23 13.90
CA GLY A 22 18.63 -12.46 13.13
C GLY A 22 19.84 -12.43 12.19
N GLN A 23 20.08 -13.56 11.52
CA GLN A 23 21.17 -13.72 10.55
C GLN A 23 20.70 -14.17 9.16
N TYR A 24 19.43 -14.53 9.02
CA TYR A 24 18.88 -15.08 7.79
C TYR A 24 17.48 -14.53 7.53
N TRP A 25 17.11 -14.46 6.26
CA TRP A 25 15.79 -14.03 5.82
C TRP A 25 14.78 -15.16 6.02
N GLU A 26 13.64 -14.83 6.60
CA GLU A 26 12.52 -15.74 6.84
C GLU A 26 11.36 -15.40 5.90
N MET A 27 10.85 -16.40 5.19
CA MET A 27 9.71 -16.22 4.29
C MET A 27 8.42 -16.06 5.10
N CYS A 28 7.60 -15.07 4.73
CA CYS A 28 6.31 -14.85 5.35
C CYS A 28 5.36 -16.00 4.97
N LYS A 29 4.93 -16.80 5.96
CA LYS A 29 4.15 -18.03 5.73
C LYS A 29 2.71 -17.77 5.26
N ASP A 30 2.19 -16.58 5.52
CA ASP A 30 0.77 -16.26 5.34
C ASP A 30 0.43 -15.55 4.02
N SER A 31 1.41 -15.32 3.13
CA SER A 31 1.11 -14.70 1.82
C SER A 31 0.96 -15.77 0.73
N GLN A 32 -0.26 -16.22 0.48
CA GLN A 32 -0.62 -16.78 -0.84
C GLN A 32 -0.54 -15.71 -1.96
N LEU A 33 -0.32 -14.45 -1.57
CA LEU A 33 -0.22 -13.30 -2.45
C LEU A 33 1.23 -13.09 -2.90
N GLU A 34 1.39 -12.77 -4.17
CA GLU A 34 2.64 -12.35 -4.79
C GLU A 34 2.70 -10.83 -4.85
N PHE A 35 3.81 -10.25 -4.39
CA PHE A 35 4.01 -8.81 -4.29
C PHE A 35 4.97 -8.26 -5.34
N LYS A 36 4.71 -7.03 -5.80
CA LYS A 36 5.63 -6.26 -6.65
C LYS A 36 6.55 -5.38 -5.81
N ARG A 37 6.02 -4.88 -4.69
CA ARG A 37 6.72 -3.96 -3.78
C ARG A 37 6.13 -4.07 -2.38
N VAL A 38 6.99 -3.93 -1.39
CA VAL A 38 6.61 -3.75 0.02
C VAL A 38 7.30 -2.53 0.61
N SER A 39 6.69 -1.97 1.65
CA SER A 39 7.26 -0.94 2.51
C SER A 39 6.76 -1.15 3.93
N ALA A 40 7.56 -0.77 4.91
CA ALA A 40 7.28 -1.04 6.31
C ALA A 40 7.55 0.18 7.19
N THR A 41 6.80 0.26 8.27
CA THR A 41 7.02 1.16 9.41
C THR A 41 7.09 0.32 10.69
N THR A 42 7.25 0.95 11.84
CA THR A 42 7.47 0.28 13.13
C THR A 42 6.38 -0.69 13.55
N GLN A 43 5.12 -0.47 13.15
CA GLN A 43 3.96 -1.28 13.61
C GLN A 43 3.12 -1.86 12.48
N CYS A 44 3.47 -1.61 11.23
CA CYS A 44 2.76 -2.17 10.09
C CYS A 44 3.65 -2.24 8.86
N CYS A 45 3.23 -3.05 7.89
CA CYS A 45 3.78 -3.03 6.55
C CYS A 45 2.65 -3.02 5.53
N TRP A 46 2.97 -2.55 4.33
CA TRP A 46 2.04 -2.51 3.22
C TRP A 46 2.77 -2.89 1.94
N GLY A 47 2.01 -3.34 0.95
CA GLY A 47 2.56 -3.74 -0.33
C GLY A 47 1.56 -3.65 -1.44
N ILE A 48 2.09 -3.65 -2.67
CA ILE A 48 1.31 -3.70 -3.90
C ILE A 48 1.47 -5.11 -4.47
N ALA A 49 0.36 -5.83 -4.60
CA ALA A 49 0.36 -7.19 -5.11
C ALA A 49 0.33 -7.23 -6.66
N CYS A 50 0.48 -8.43 -7.21
CA CYS A 50 0.47 -8.65 -8.64
C CYS A 50 -0.86 -8.30 -9.32
N ASP A 51 -1.97 -8.35 -8.57
CA ASP A 51 -3.32 -7.91 -8.98
C ASP A 51 -3.54 -6.39 -8.96
N ASN A 52 -2.47 -5.62 -8.70
CA ASN A 52 -2.48 -4.16 -8.54
C ASN A 52 -3.29 -3.64 -7.34
N GLN A 53 -3.65 -4.51 -6.38
CA GLN A 53 -4.29 -4.09 -5.14
C GLN A 53 -3.25 -3.78 -4.06
N VAL A 54 -3.64 -2.89 -3.15
CA VAL A 54 -2.84 -2.55 -1.96
C VAL A 54 -3.28 -3.42 -0.79
N TYR A 55 -2.31 -4.08 -0.16
CA TYR A 55 -2.52 -4.89 1.04
C TYR A 55 -1.76 -4.31 2.22
N VAL A 56 -2.36 -4.40 3.41
CA VAL A 56 -1.78 -3.91 4.65
C VAL A 56 -1.73 -5.05 5.66
N TYR A 57 -0.57 -5.23 6.27
CA TYR A 57 -0.37 -6.09 7.43
C TYR A 57 -0.12 -5.18 8.64
N VAL A 58 -1.00 -5.30 9.63
CA VAL A 58 -0.94 -4.52 10.86
C VAL A 58 -0.57 -5.47 11.99
N CYS A 59 0.46 -5.16 12.76
CA CYS A 59 0.77 -5.91 13.97
C CYS A 59 -0.44 -5.85 14.92
N ALA A 60 -0.66 -6.90 15.70
CA ALA A 60 -1.80 -6.95 16.63
C ALA A 60 -1.85 -5.66 17.47
N SER A 61 -2.98 -4.95 17.38
CA SER A 61 -3.24 -3.71 18.10
C SER A 61 -4.64 -3.79 18.72
N ASP A 62 -4.85 -3.10 19.84
CA ASP A 62 -6.13 -3.08 20.55
C ASP A 62 -7.25 -2.43 19.71
N VAL A 63 -6.91 -1.72 18.64
CA VAL A 63 -7.86 -1.04 17.76
C VAL A 63 -7.89 -1.73 16.40
N PRO A 64 -9.02 -2.34 15.98
CA PRO A 64 -9.15 -2.90 14.65
C PRO A 64 -9.27 -1.79 13.59
N ILE A 65 -8.97 -2.14 12.34
CA ILE A 65 -9.20 -1.25 11.19
C ILE A 65 -10.70 -0.94 11.11
N ARG A 66 -11.06 0.33 11.29
CA ARG A 66 -12.48 0.77 11.40
C ARG A 66 -13.15 1.00 10.05
N ARG A 67 -12.39 1.42 9.05
CA ARG A 67 -12.88 1.81 7.72
C ARG A 67 -11.91 1.32 6.65
N ARG A 68 -12.47 0.73 5.59
CA ARG A 68 -11.78 0.50 4.33
C ARG A 68 -12.26 1.58 3.37
N GLU A 69 -11.35 2.40 2.87
CA GLU A 69 -11.64 3.43 1.88
C GLU A 69 -11.04 3.01 0.54
N GLU A 70 -11.80 3.22 -0.53
CA GLU A 70 -11.33 3.05 -1.89
C GLU A 70 -11.11 4.43 -2.51
N ALA A 71 -9.88 4.69 -2.92
CA ALA A 71 -9.50 5.92 -3.60
C ALA A 71 -9.06 5.60 -5.03
N TYR A 72 -9.49 6.43 -5.98
CA TYR A 72 -9.06 6.33 -7.38
C TYR A 72 -8.03 7.41 -7.68
N GLU A 73 -7.01 7.11 -8.49
CA GLU A 73 -5.90 8.00 -8.85
C GLU A 73 -6.35 9.40 -9.31
N ASN A 74 -7.52 9.48 -9.96
CA ASN A 74 -8.09 10.72 -10.50
C ASN A 74 -9.15 11.39 -9.60
N GLN A 75 -9.30 10.95 -8.35
CA GLN A 75 -10.15 11.67 -7.38
C GLN A 75 -9.44 12.94 -6.93
N ALA A 76 -9.73 14.05 -7.61
CA ALA A 76 -9.34 15.37 -7.16
C ALA A 76 -10.47 15.99 -6.32
N TRP A 77 -10.12 16.53 -5.16
CA TRP A 77 -11.03 17.36 -4.37
C TRP A 77 -10.98 18.79 -4.92
N VAL A 78 -11.98 19.18 -5.70
CA VAL A 78 -12.19 20.59 -6.04
C VAL A 78 -13.32 21.12 -5.16
N GLN A 79 -12.99 22.05 -4.27
CA GLN A 79 -13.96 22.80 -3.44
C GLN A 79 -14.99 21.91 -2.71
N GLY A 80 -14.54 20.86 -2.04
CA GLY A 80 -15.42 20.06 -1.17
C GLY A 80 -16.40 19.13 -1.88
N ARG A 81 -16.25 18.89 -3.20
CA ARG A 81 -16.94 17.81 -3.91
C ARG A 81 -15.96 16.79 -4.45
N LEU A 82 -16.38 15.52 -4.39
CA LEU A 82 -15.70 14.42 -5.05
C LEU A 82 -15.94 14.56 -6.56
N CYS A 83 -14.93 15.01 -7.30
CA CYS A 83 -14.98 14.98 -8.76
C CYS A 83 -14.72 13.54 -9.20
N VAL A 84 -15.79 12.82 -9.58
CA VAL A 84 -15.65 11.53 -10.27
C VAL A 84 -15.23 11.85 -11.71
N PRO A 85 -14.19 11.20 -12.29
CA PRO A 85 -13.77 11.52 -13.64
C PRO A 85 -14.86 11.09 -14.62
N GLY A 86 -15.66 12.04 -15.09
CA GLY A 86 -16.26 11.92 -16.42
C GLY A 86 -15.17 11.92 -17.50
N PRO A 87 -15.50 11.74 -18.78
CA PRO A 87 -14.51 11.62 -19.87
C PRO A 87 -13.69 12.92 -20.14
N GLN A 88 -13.72 13.89 -19.24
CA GLN A 88 -12.95 15.12 -19.34
C GLN A 88 -11.60 14.94 -18.64
N ARG A 89 -10.54 14.88 -19.45
CA ARG A 89 -9.14 14.91 -18.98
C ARG A 89 -8.89 16.20 -18.21
N TRP A 90 -8.41 16.05 -16.98
CA TRP A 90 -7.94 17.16 -16.14
C TRP A 90 -6.69 17.79 -16.77
N ASN A 91 -6.69 19.13 -16.92
CA ASN A 91 -5.55 19.89 -17.43
C ASN A 91 -4.98 20.78 -16.30
N PRO A 92 -3.71 20.59 -15.87
CA PRO A 92 -3.12 21.32 -14.75
C PRO A 92 -3.02 22.85 -14.96
N MET A 93 -3.16 23.33 -16.19
CA MET A 93 -3.04 24.77 -16.52
C MET A 93 -4.38 25.50 -16.70
N GLY A 94 -5.53 24.82 -16.62
CA GLY A 94 -6.82 25.42 -16.98
C GLY A 94 -8.06 24.92 -16.23
N GLY A 95 -7.92 23.96 -15.30
CA GLY A 95 -9.08 23.35 -14.65
C GLY A 95 -9.90 22.50 -15.64
N PHE A 96 -11.16 22.22 -15.29
CA PHE A 96 -12.09 21.49 -16.17
C PHE A 96 -12.40 22.36 -17.39
N CYS A 97 -12.09 21.88 -18.61
CA CYS A 97 -12.61 22.48 -19.84
C CYS A 97 -14.15 22.37 -19.83
N GLU A 98 -14.83 23.49 -19.65
CA GLU A 98 -16.26 23.60 -20.00
C GLU A 98 -16.41 23.38 -21.52
N LYS A 99 -17.53 22.75 -21.91
CA LYS A 99 -17.93 22.60 -23.31
C LYS A 99 -18.57 23.88 -23.82
#